data_AF-A0A7J4NRX9-F1
#
_entry.id   AF-A0A7J4NRX9-F1
#
_cell.length_a   1.000
_cell.length_b   1.000
_cell.length_c   1.000
_cell.angle_alpha   90.00
_cell.angle_beta   90.00
_cell.angle_gamma   90.00
#
_symmetry.space_group_name_H-M   'P 1'
#
loop_
_entity.id
_entity.type
_entity.pdbx_description
1 polymer ?
#
loop_
_entity_poly.entity_id
_entity_poly.type
_entity_poly.pdbx_seq_one_letter_code
_entity_poly.pdbx_strand_id
1 'polypeptide(L)' 'MSEYEDMTVAELKVILKELGLSSTGKKADLIERLKAASEDTADEEPTMVEEADEEVDDDDDFD' A
#
# COMPACT_ATOMS: atom_id res chain seq x y z
N MET A 1 -6.77 19.59 13.18
CA MET A 1 -5.92 19.52 11.98
C MET A 1 -5.28 18.15 12.03
N SER A 2 -5.40 17.37 10.97
CA SER A 2 -4.80 16.05 10.92
C SER A 2 -3.34 16.15 10.46
N GLU A 3 -2.43 15.49 11.15
CA GLU A 3 -0.97 15.48 10.88
C GLU A 3 -0.64 15.28 9.39
N TYR A 4 -1.43 14.45 8.70
CA TYR A 4 -1.26 14.11 7.29
C TYR A 4 -1.74 15.18 6.28
N GLU A 5 -2.60 16.12 6.69
CA GLU A 5 -3.11 17.17 5.78
C GLU A 5 -2.02 18.20 5.44
N ASP A 6 -1.14 18.47 6.42
CA ASP A 6 0.00 19.37 6.30
C ASP A 6 1.20 18.72 5.60
N MET A 7 1.25 17.38 5.53
CA MET A 7 2.30 16.64 4.82
C MET A 7 2.17 16.72 3.30
N THR A 8 3.29 16.54 2.61
CA THR A 8 3.33 16.46 1.15
C THR A 8 2.93 15.08 0.63
N VAL A 9 2.49 15.00 -0.63
CA VAL A 9 2.16 13.71 -1.27
C VAL A 9 3.35 12.74 -1.25
N ALA A 10 4.58 13.25 -1.35
CA ALA A 10 5.78 12.42 -1.27
C ALA A 10 5.91 11.75 0.10
N GLU A 11 5.77 12.51 1.18
CA GLU A 11 5.84 12.01 2.56
C GLU A 11 4.73 10.99 2.84
N LEU A 12 3.49 11.29 2.46
CA LEU A 12 2.36 10.37 2.62
C LEU A 12 2.60 9.04 1.91
N LYS A 13 3.20 9.07 0.72
CA LYS A 13 3.54 7.84 -0.03
C LYS A 13 4.65 7.04 0.63
N VAL A 14 5.62 7.69 1.28
CA VAL A 14 6.68 7.00 2.03
C VAL A 14 6.07 6.25 3.21
N ILE A 15 5.23 6.91 4.00
CA ILE A 15 4.58 6.29 5.17
C ILE A 15 3.68 5.13 4.71
N LEU A 16 2.91 5.30 3.64
CA LEU A 16 2.10 4.21 3.10
C LEU A 16 2.94 3.02 2.64
N LYS A 17 4.10 3.26 2.01
CA LYS A 17 5.03 2.18 1.65
C LYS A 17 5.64 1.49 2.86
N GLU A 18 6.01 2.23 3.90
CA GLU A 18 6.52 1.67 5.16
C GLU A 18 5.48 0.81 5.86
N LEU A 19 4.20 1.18 5.75
CA LEU A 19 3.06 0.42 6.25
C LEU A 19 2.63 -0.72 5.31
N GLY A 20 3.26 -0.90 4.14
CA GLY A 20 2.86 -1.90 3.15
C GLY A 20 1.52 -1.59 2.45
N LEU A 21 1.02 -0.36 2.57
CA LEU A 21 -0.24 0.10 2.01
C LEU A 21 -0.06 0.70 0.62
N SER A 22 -1.13 0.64 -0.19
CA SER A 22 -1.10 1.22 -1.53
C SER A 22 -0.87 2.74 -1.47
N SER A 23 0.22 3.18 -2.09
CA SER A 23 0.59 4.60 -2.24
C SER A 23 0.11 5.20 -3.57
N THR A 24 -0.80 4.50 -4.26
CA THR A 24 -1.42 4.93 -5.51
C THR A 24 -2.75 5.63 -5.23
N GLY A 25 -3.05 6.70 -5.96
CA GLY A 25 -4.27 7.49 -5.78
C GLY A 25 -4.04 8.99 -5.57
N LYS A 26 -5.12 9.70 -5.20
CA LYS A 26 -5.11 11.14 -4.93
C LYS A 26 -4.62 11.43 -3.51
N LYS A 27 -4.12 12.63 -3.23
CA LYS A 27 -3.67 13.05 -1.89
C LYS A 27 -4.72 12.75 -0.79
N ALA A 28 -5.99 13.03 -1.06
CA ALA A 28 -7.08 12.76 -0.12
C ALA A 28 -7.18 11.27 0.26
N ASP A 29 -7.11 10.38 -0.73
CA ASP A 29 -7.17 8.92 -0.54
C ASP A 29 -5.97 8.42 0.28
N LEU A 30 -4.77 8.97 0.03
CA LEU A 30 -3.56 8.64 0.80
C LEU A 30 -3.71 9.06 2.27
N ILE A 31 -4.29 10.23 2.53
CA ILE A 31 -4.53 10.74 3.88
C ILE A 31 -5.57 9.89 4.60
N GLU A 32 -6.69 9.57 3.94
CA GLU A 32 -7.75 8.73 4.52
C GLU A 32 -7.22 7.34 4.85
N ARG A 33 -6.43 6.74 3.95
CA ARG A 33 -5.80 5.43 4.18
C ARG A 33 -4.81 5.46 5.35
N LEU A 34 -4.02 6.52 5.50
CA LEU A 34 -3.12 6.70 6.63
C LEU A 34 -3.85 6.92 7.95
N LYS A 35 -4.91 7.73 7.94
CA LYS A 35 -5.78 7.93 9.12
C LYS A 35 -6.42 6.62 9.54
N ALA A 36 -7.03 5.91 8.59
CA ALA A 36 -7.63 4.61 8.83
C ALA A 36 -6.60 3.64 9.42
N ALA A 37 -5.43 3.46 8.79
CA ALA A 37 -4.38 2.57 9.29
C ALA A 37 -3.84 2.94 10.69
N SER A 38 -3.79 4.24 11.01
CA SER A 38 -3.37 4.72 12.32
C SER A 38 -4.44 4.55 13.41
N GLU A 39 -5.71 4.46 13.04
CA GLU A 39 -6.84 4.22 13.97
C GLU A 39 -7.18 2.73 14.08
N ASP A 40 -6.98 1.94 13.02
CA ASP A 40 -7.24 0.50 12.93
C ASP A 40 -6.18 -0.38 13.61
N THR A 41 -5.11 0.19 14.19
CA THR A 41 -4.04 -0.60 14.83
C THR A 41 -4.47 -1.31 16.13
N ALA A 42 -5.77 -1.39 16.44
CA ALA A 42 -6.32 -2.06 17.61
C ALA A 42 -6.97 -3.43 17.32
N ASP A 43 -7.27 -3.78 16.06
CA ASP A 43 -7.89 -5.07 15.76
C ASP A 43 -7.64 -5.47 14.29
N GLU A 44 -7.15 -6.70 14.10
CA GLU A 44 -7.25 -7.50 12.86
C GLU A 44 -6.03 -7.51 11.91
N GLU A 45 -5.17 -8.49 12.22
CA GLU A 45 -4.17 -9.24 11.44
C GLU A 45 -3.92 -8.89 9.95
N PRO A 46 -2.64 -8.77 9.53
CA PRO A 46 -2.30 -8.64 8.12
C PRO A 46 -2.50 -9.98 7.41
N THR A 47 -3.61 -10.12 6.66
CA THR A 47 -3.67 -11.13 5.60
C THR A 47 -2.80 -10.66 4.44
N MET A 48 -1.50 -10.89 4.60
CA MET A 48 -0.49 -10.86 3.55
C MET A 48 -0.89 -11.95 2.55
N VAL A 49 -1.68 -11.56 1.54
CA VAL A 49 -1.87 -12.40 0.35
C VAL A 49 -0.51 -12.51 -0.34
N GLU A 50 0.11 -13.67 -0.14
CA GLU A 50 1.10 -14.22 -1.06
C GLU A 50 0.45 -14.31 -2.44
N GLU A 51 0.60 -13.28 -3.27
CA GLU A 51 0.62 -13.49 -4.71
C GLU A 51 2.04 -13.94 -5.02
N ALA A 52 2.27 -15.23 -4.78
CA ALA A 52 3.26 -16.00 -5.49
C ALA A 52 2.97 -15.77 -6.99
N ASP A 53 3.87 -15.04 -7.64
CA ASP A 53 3.95 -14.96 -9.10
C ASP A 53 4.19 -16.40 -9.56
N GLU A 54 3.10 -17.06 -9.97
CA GLU A 54 3.12 -18.41 -10.53
C GLU A 54 4.05 -18.40 -11.75
N GLU A 55 5.02 -19.31 -11.73
CA GLU A 55 5.89 -19.58 -12.86
C GLU A 55 5.04 -19.94 -14.09
N VAL A 56 4.92 -18.99 -15.02
CA VAL A 56 4.52 -19.29 -16.39
C VAL A 56 5.75 -19.82 -17.13
N ASP A 57 5.91 -21.12 -17.00
CA ASP A 57 6.64 -21.99 -17.92
C ASP A 57 5.97 -21.86 -19.31
N ASP A 58 6.60 -21.09 -20.19
CA ASP A 58 6.32 -21.13 -21.63
C ASP A 58 7.64 -21.45 -22.32
N ASP A 59 8.04 -22.72 -22.18
CA ASP A 59 8.80 -23.48 -23.17
C ASP A 59 8.11 -23.33 -24.55
N ASP A 60 8.34 -22.21 -25.24
CA ASP A 60 8.11 -22.07 -26.69
C ASP A 60 9.46 -21.93 -27.41
N ASP A 61 10.05 -23.11 -27.57
CA ASP A 61 11.10 -23.49 -28.52
C ASP A 61 10.69 -23.05 -29.95
N PHE A 62 11.13 -21.85 -30.37
CA PHE A 62 10.95 -21.35 -31.73
C PHE A 62 12.20 -21.63 -32.58
N ASP A 63 12.09 -22.65 -33.44
CA ASP A 63 13.01 -23.08 -34.51
C ASP A 63 13.42 -21.95 -35.48
#